data_AF-A0AAD3HNT5-F1
#
_entry.id   AF-A0AAD3HNT5-F1
#
_cell.length_a   1.000
_cell.length_b   1.000
_cell.length_c   1.000
_cell.angle_alpha   90.00
_cell.angle_beta   90.00
_cell.angle_gamma   90.00
#
_symmetry.space_group_name_H-M   'P 1'
#
loop_
_entity.id
_entity.type
_entity.pdbx_description
1 polymer ?
#
loop_
_entity_poly.entity_id
_entity_poly.type
_entity_poly.pdbx_seq_one_letter_code
_entity_poly.pdbx_strand_id
1 'polypeptide(L)'
;MAASPSKQIRRPPGGRFLPFLPKDNLTWQADEVIRSINDDLARLLSLPAAEFWSIVRSDDSLHVCLDTYLRYKRRVYDDFREDVEGASALSQQLARRVFMVLLRMVTPRERDPGGPPREQQAQLLYDMWLLDVPKLMDVAVLYGTHNRQLTRTFLSQVFSLQPRYLSDLASLAPLLAGNLAEVAARCGAAAERALRAGAAAAGEQVKELRDAVDYLRDATVTLAAFVSCYSPAAAALLQPDHGAVLCTLAVVHDRLLPQLSR
;
A
#
# COMPACT_ATOMS: atom_id res chain seq x y z
N MET A 1 14.36 36.10 -21.32
CA MET A 1 14.05 34.76 -20.80
C MET A 1 14.88 34.53 -19.54
N ALA A 2 14.33 34.81 -18.37
CA ALA A 2 14.98 34.48 -17.11
C ALA A 2 14.67 33.01 -16.80
N ALA A 3 15.71 32.18 -16.70
CA ALA A 3 15.58 30.80 -16.25
C ALA A 3 15.07 30.82 -14.80
N SER A 4 13.93 30.19 -14.55
CA SER A 4 13.46 29.92 -13.19
C SER A 4 14.53 29.10 -12.45
N PRO A 5 14.90 29.48 -11.21
CA PRO A 5 15.88 28.73 -10.45
C PRO A 5 15.31 27.34 -10.14
N SER A 6 16.05 26.30 -10.56
CA SER A 6 15.78 24.90 -10.21
C SER A 6 15.63 24.81 -8.69
N LYS A 7 14.42 24.51 -8.20
CA LYS A 7 14.18 24.27 -6.78
C LYS A 7 14.98 23.02 -6.40
N GLN A 8 16.13 23.20 -5.75
CA GLN A 8 16.97 22.09 -5.31
C GLN A 8 16.14 21.10 -4.49
N ILE A 9 15.98 19.89 -5.03
CA ILE A 9 15.38 18.76 -4.32
C ILE A 9 16.29 18.44 -3.13
N ARG A 10 15.79 18.71 -1.92
CA ARG A 10 16.53 18.39 -0.68
C ARG A 10 16.44 16.89 -0.40
N ARG A 11 17.53 16.17 -0.65
CA ARG A 11 17.72 14.80 -0.16
C ARG A 11 17.85 14.82 1.36
N PRO A 12 17.33 13.82 2.08
CA PRO A 12 17.59 13.69 3.52
C PRO A 12 19.11 13.58 3.76
N PRO A 13 19.63 14.06 4.91
CA PRO A 13 21.06 14.00 5.19
C PRO A 13 21.55 12.55 5.14
N GLY A 14 22.45 12.23 4.20
CA GLY A 14 22.99 10.89 4.00
C GLY A 14 22.16 9.93 3.12
N GLY A 15 20.95 10.31 2.69
CA GLY A 15 20.06 9.43 1.90
C GLY A 15 20.24 9.56 0.39
N ARG A 16 20.43 8.43 -0.30
CA ARG A 16 20.53 8.34 -1.76
C ARG A 16 19.16 8.40 -2.45
N PHE A 17 18.10 7.89 -1.82
CA PHE A 17 16.76 7.81 -2.38
C PHE A 17 15.85 8.87 -1.75
N LEU A 18 14.99 9.49 -2.57
CA LEU A 18 14.01 10.45 -2.09
C LEU A 18 12.77 9.73 -1.55
N PRO A 19 12.14 10.22 -0.47
CA PRO A 19 10.82 9.75 -0.09
C PRO A 19 9.79 10.16 -1.14
N PHE A 20 8.73 9.35 -1.28
CA PHE A 20 7.55 9.72 -2.05
C PHE A 20 6.53 10.35 -1.10
N LEU A 21 6.04 11.55 -1.39
CA LEU A 21 5.14 12.30 -0.51
C LEU A 21 3.75 12.46 -1.14
N PRO A 22 2.69 12.77 -0.37
CA PRO A 22 1.33 12.92 -0.91
C PRO A 22 1.24 13.90 -2.09
N LYS A 23 1.99 15.01 -2.03
CA LYS A 23 2.08 16.02 -3.11
C LYS A 23 2.68 15.47 -4.40
N ASP A 24 3.44 14.37 -4.32
CA ASP A 24 4.09 13.76 -5.49
C ASP A 24 3.09 12.94 -6.33
N ASN A 25 1.83 12.84 -5.88
CA ASN A 25 0.72 12.41 -6.73
C ASN A 25 0.21 13.52 -7.68
N LEU A 26 0.73 14.76 -7.57
CA LEU A 26 0.35 15.91 -8.39
C LEU A 26 1.38 16.15 -9.51
N THR A 27 0.99 15.95 -10.76
CA THR A 27 1.84 15.94 -11.98
C THR A 27 2.90 17.02 -12.09
N TRP A 28 2.52 18.29 -12.17
CA TRP A 28 3.43 19.34 -12.60
C TRP A 28 4.50 19.72 -11.56
N GLN A 29 4.26 19.47 -10.28
CA GLN A 29 5.26 19.67 -9.21
C GLN A 29 6.04 18.39 -8.89
N ALA A 30 5.49 17.22 -9.22
CA ALA A 30 6.07 15.93 -8.85
C ALA A 30 7.06 15.38 -9.88
N ASP A 31 6.99 15.81 -11.14
CA ASP A 31 7.78 15.20 -12.23
C ASP A 31 9.29 15.14 -11.95
N GLU A 32 9.86 16.14 -11.28
CA GLU A 32 11.29 16.15 -10.93
C GLU A 32 11.63 15.12 -9.84
N VAL A 33 10.78 15.01 -8.80
CA VAL A 33 10.93 14.03 -7.72
C VAL A 33 10.70 12.62 -8.25
N ILE A 34 9.59 12.41 -8.99
CA ILE A 34 9.27 11.13 -9.63
C ILE A 34 10.42 10.70 -10.55
N ARG A 35 10.99 11.62 -11.35
CA ARG A 35 12.13 11.33 -12.24
C ARG A 35 13.38 10.95 -11.44
N SER A 36 13.71 11.69 -10.38
CA SER A 36 14.87 11.35 -9.54
C SER A 36 14.71 9.97 -8.90
N ILE A 37 13.55 9.66 -8.31
CA ILE A 37 13.28 8.33 -7.73
C ILE A 37 13.37 7.26 -8.83
N ASN A 38 12.76 7.52 -9.98
CA ASN A 38 12.83 6.65 -11.14
C ASN A 38 14.27 6.31 -11.52
N ASP A 39 15.14 7.31 -11.66
CA ASP A 39 16.53 7.12 -12.08
C ASP A 39 17.34 6.39 -11.00
N ASP A 40 17.10 6.68 -9.73
CA ASP A 40 17.72 6.00 -8.60
C ASP A 40 17.32 4.51 -8.54
N LEU A 41 16.03 4.18 -8.71
CA LEU A 41 15.56 2.80 -8.76
C LEU A 41 16.01 2.08 -10.04
N ALA A 42 16.13 2.78 -11.18
CA ALA A 42 16.67 2.20 -12.41
C ALA A 42 18.13 1.78 -12.21
N ARG A 43 18.95 2.65 -11.61
CA ARG A 43 20.33 2.33 -11.25
C ARG A 43 20.38 1.14 -10.31
N LEU A 44 19.58 1.13 -9.24
CA LEU A 44 19.51 0.03 -8.28
C LEU A 44 19.18 -1.31 -8.96
N LEU A 45 18.17 -1.33 -9.84
CA LEU A 45 17.75 -2.52 -10.58
C LEU A 45 18.81 -3.02 -11.57
N SER A 46 19.68 -2.15 -12.07
CA SER A 46 20.77 -2.53 -12.98
C SER A 46 21.99 -3.16 -12.30
N LEU A 47 22.07 -3.09 -10.97
CA LEU A 47 23.23 -3.61 -10.23
C LEU A 47 23.26 -5.14 -10.21
N PRO A 48 24.46 -5.75 -10.14
CA PRO A 48 24.62 -7.15 -9.76
C PRO A 48 23.97 -7.43 -8.40
N ALA A 49 23.53 -8.68 -8.18
CA ALA A 49 22.77 -9.05 -6.99
C ALA A 49 23.50 -8.70 -5.68
N ALA A 50 24.81 -8.92 -5.60
CA ALA A 50 25.60 -8.62 -4.41
C ALA A 50 25.58 -7.12 -4.05
N GLU A 51 25.72 -6.24 -5.05
CA GLU A 51 25.67 -4.79 -4.87
C GLU A 51 24.26 -4.29 -4.56
N PHE A 52 23.24 -4.86 -5.24
CA PHE A 52 21.83 -4.60 -4.94
C PHE A 52 21.53 -4.89 -3.46
N TRP A 53 21.92 -6.07 -2.98
CA TRP A 53 21.69 -6.48 -1.59
C TRP A 53 22.57 -5.73 -0.57
N SER A 54 23.74 -5.25 -0.98
CA SER A 54 24.54 -4.34 -0.17
C SER A 54 23.79 -3.03 0.10
N ILE A 55 23.16 -2.44 -0.92
CA ILE A 55 22.33 -1.23 -0.76
C ILE A 55 21.07 -1.54 0.07
N VAL A 56 20.34 -2.62 -0.25
CA VAL A 56 19.13 -3.02 0.49
C VAL A 56 19.42 -3.18 1.99
N ARG A 57 20.61 -3.64 2.38
CA ARG A 57 20.98 -3.81 3.79
C ARG A 57 21.42 -2.52 4.48
N SER A 58 21.97 -1.55 3.75
CA SER A 58 22.70 -0.43 4.36
C SER A 58 22.09 0.94 4.13
N ASP A 59 21.19 1.09 3.16
CA ASP A 59 20.64 2.39 2.78
C ASP A 59 19.18 2.52 3.26
N ASP A 60 19.00 3.06 4.46
CA ASP A 60 17.68 3.31 5.05
C ASP A 60 16.81 4.22 4.18
N SER A 61 17.42 5.09 3.35
CA SER A 61 16.64 5.97 2.47
C SER A 61 15.89 5.19 1.38
N LEU A 62 16.39 4.02 0.97
CA LEU A 62 15.65 3.11 0.10
C LEU A 62 14.41 2.58 0.80
N HIS A 63 14.52 2.21 2.09
CA HIS A 63 13.39 1.65 2.85
C HIS A 63 12.31 2.71 3.02
N VAL A 64 12.72 3.93 3.40
CA VAL A 64 11.83 5.09 3.50
C VAL A 64 11.18 5.39 2.15
N CYS A 65 11.93 5.35 1.04
CA CYS A 65 11.38 5.55 -0.30
C CYS A 65 10.29 4.53 -0.64
N LEU A 66 10.54 3.24 -0.40
CA LEU A 66 9.57 2.18 -0.69
C LEU A 66 8.34 2.25 0.22
N ASP A 67 8.54 2.45 1.52
CA ASP A 67 7.47 2.58 2.51
C ASP A 67 6.55 3.78 2.21
N THR A 68 7.15 4.96 2.03
CA THR A 68 6.39 6.17 1.72
C THR A 68 5.71 6.09 0.35
N TYR A 69 6.31 5.42 -0.63
CA TYR A 69 5.63 5.16 -1.90
C TYR A 69 4.40 4.28 -1.71
N LEU A 70 4.53 3.12 -1.05
CA LEU A 70 3.40 2.22 -0.82
C LEU A 70 2.27 2.89 -0.05
N ARG A 71 2.63 3.70 0.95
CA ARG A 71 1.68 4.41 1.81
C ARG A 71 0.94 5.55 1.11
N TYR A 72 1.64 6.35 0.30
CA TYR A 72 1.08 7.61 -0.23
C TYR A 72 0.69 7.55 -1.70
N LYS A 73 1.09 6.50 -2.44
CA LYS A 73 0.68 6.36 -3.84
C LYS A 73 -0.84 6.24 -3.92
N ARG A 74 -1.47 7.13 -4.70
CA ARG A 74 -2.92 7.05 -4.96
C ARG A 74 -3.31 5.70 -5.54
N ARG A 75 -4.40 5.14 -5.02
CA ARG A 75 -5.00 3.89 -5.46
C ARG A 75 -5.99 4.17 -6.59
N VAL A 76 -6.24 3.17 -7.42
CA VAL A 76 -7.09 3.25 -8.63
C VAL A 76 -8.49 3.78 -8.34
N TYR A 77 -8.94 3.60 -7.10
CA TYR A 77 -10.29 3.92 -6.67
C TYR A 77 -10.40 5.23 -5.90
N ASP A 78 -9.30 5.97 -5.76
CA ASP A 78 -9.28 7.33 -5.20
C ASP A 78 -9.76 8.38 -6.24
N ASP A 79 -10.14 7.95 -7.44
CA ASP A 79 -10.41 8.76 -8.65
C ASP A 79 -11.85 9.28 -8.79
N PHE A 80 -12.60 9.49 -7.69
CA PHE A 80 -13.87 10.23 -7.77
C PHE A 80 -13.70 11.77 -7.89
N ARG A 81 -12.46 12.25 -8.04
CA ARG A 81 -12.15 13.67 -8.26
C ARG A 81 -11.59 13.79 -9.68
N GLU A 82 -12.29 14.52 -10.54
CA GLU A 82 -12.09 14.65 -12.00
C GLU A 82 -10.72 15.20 -12.47
N ASP A 83 -9.71 15.27 -11.60
CA ASP A 83 -8.35 15.65 -11.99
C ASP A 83 -7.54 14.40 -12.38
N VAL A 84 -7.90 13.86 -13.55
CA VAL A 84 -7.23 12.72 -14.19
C VAL A 84 -5.85 13.16 -14.66
N GLU A 85 -4.89 13.13 -13.75
CA GLU A 85 -3.48 13.35 -14.10
C GLU A 85 -2.53 12.35 -13.39
N GLY A 86 -3.05 11.34 -12.68
CA GLY A 86 -2.24 10.22 -12.14
C GLY A 86 -1.65 9.27 -13.20
N ALA A 87 -1.93 9.50 -14.48
CA ALA A 87 -1.60 8.62 -15.60
C ALA A 87 -0.32 9.02 -16.37
N SER A 88 0.55 9.88 -15.82
CA SER A 88 1.79 10.24 -16.53
C SER A 88 2.68 9.01 -16.74
N ALA A 89 3.36 8.95 -17.89
CA ALA A 89 4.29 7.86 -18.21
C ALA A 89 5.39 7.73 -17.14
N LEU A 90 5.81 8.83 -16.52
CA LEU A 90 6.77 8.85 -15.41
C LEU A 90 6.22 8.13 -14.17
N SER A 91 4.96 8.39 -13.81
CA SER A 91 4.34 7.71 -12.68
C SER A 91 4.16 6.21 -12.92
N GLN A 92 3.81 5.80 -14.15
CA GLN A 92 3.68 4.38 -14.49
C GLN A 92 5.04 3.66 -14.45
N GLN A 93 6.10 4.33 -14.92
CA GLN A 93 7.47 3.83 -14.82
C GLN A 93 7.90 3.68 -13.36
N LEU A 94 7.55 4.64 -12.50
CA LEU A 94 7.87 4.58 -11.07
C LEU A 94 7.17 3.39 -10.42
N ALA A 95 5.87 3.21 -10.66
CA ALA A 95 5.11 2.05 -10.18
C ALA A 95 5.75 0.73 -10.59
N ARG A 96 6.14 0.62 -11.88
CA ARG A 96 6.84 -0.58 -12.37
C ARG A 96 8.18 -0.80 -11.63
N ARG A 97 8.98 0.24 -11.45
CA ARG A 97 10.31 0.12 -10.82
C ARG A 97 10.21 -0.23 -9.35
N VAL A 98 9.30 0.40 -8.60
CA VAL A 98 9.03 0.04 -7.19
C VAL A 98 8.64 -1.43 -7.10
N PHE A 99 7.67 -1.88 -7.91
CA PHE A 99 7.26 -3.28 -7.90
C PHE A 99 8.41 -4.24 -8.25
N MET A 100 9.25 -3.90 -9.23
CA MET A 100 10.40 -4.72 -9.61
C MET A 100 11.47 -4.78 -8.52
N VAL A 101 11.68 -3.71 -7.75
CA VAL A 101 12.58 -3.73 -6.59
C VAL A 101 12.04 -4.67 -5.52
N LEU A 102 10.75 -4.55 -5.16
CA LEU A 102 10.08 -5.45 -4.23
C LEU A 102 10.16 -6.91 -4.69
N LEU A 103 9.89 -7.18 -5.96
CA LEU A 103 9.97 -8.51 -6.56
C LEU A 103 11.40 -9.08 -6.53
N ARG A 104 12.41 -8.26 -6.84
CA ARG A 104 13.81 -8.69 -6.77
C ARG A 104 14.23 -9.06 -5.35
N MET A 105 13.75 -8.32 -4.34
CA MET A 105 14.02 -8.61 -2.93
C MET A 105 13.47 -9.98 -2.47
N VAL A 106 12.48 -10.55 -3.14
CA VAL A 106 11.95 -11.90 -2.86
C VAL A 106 12.30 -12.95 -3.92
N THR A 107 13.11 -12.56 -4.91
CA THR A 107 13.57 -13.48 -5.95
C THR A 107 14.63 -14.41 -5.36
N PRO A 108 14.51 -15.75 -5.54
CA PRO A 108 15.50 -16.69 -5.06
C PRO A 108 16.87 -16.49 -5.71
N ARG A 109 17.94 -16.81 -4.98
CA ARG A 109 19.33 -16.69 -5.44
C ARG A 109 19.60 -17.49 -6.72
N GLU A 110 18.90 -18.59 -6.96
CA GLU A 110 19.03 -19.38 -8.19
C GLU A 110 18.60 -18.59 -9.44
N ARG A 111 17.73 -17.59 -9.26
CA ARG A 111 17.25 -16.70 -10.33
C ARG A 111 17.91 -15.32 -10.33
N ASP A 112 18.59 -14.94 -9.25
CA ASP A 112 19.41 -13.73 -9.15
C ASP A 112 20.78 -14.08 -8.50
N PRO A 113 21.70 -14.70 -9.27
CA PRO A 113 22.97 -15.18 -8.74
C PRO A 113 23.79 -14.08 -8.06
N GLY A 114 24.21 -14.34 -6.82
CA GLY A 114 24.91 -13.38 -5.98
C GLY A 114 24.03 -12.75 -4.88
N GLY A 115 22.73 -13.05 -4.86
CA GLY A 115 21.85 -12.75 -3.73
C GLY A 115 22.21 -13.54 -2.45
N PRO A 116 21.63 -13.16 -1.30
CA PRO A 116 21.82 -13.85 -0.04
C PRO A 116 21.27 -15.28 -0.08
N PRO A 117 21.76 -16.20 0.77
CA PRO A 117 21.10 -17.47 1.04
C PRO A 117 19.64 -17.26 1.49
N ARG A 118 18.77 -18.25 1.24
CA ARG A 118 17.33 -18.16 1.50
C ARG A 118 17.01 -17.75 2.94
N GLU A 119 17.68 -18.33 3.92
CA GLU A 119 17.47 -18.07 5.35
C GLU A 119 17.86 -16.63 5.70
N GLN A 120 19.00 -16.16 5.19
CA GLN A 120 19.45 -14.78 5.38
C GLN A 120 18.52 -13.79 4.66
N GLN A 121 18.03 -14.13 3.47
CA GLN A 121 17.05 -13.32 2.74
C GLN A 121 15.77 -13.15 3.57
N ALA A 122 15.24 -14.25 4.12
CA ALA A 122 14.04 -14.25 4.94
C ALA A 122 14.20 -13.43 6.23
N GLN A 123 15.38 -13.49 6.87
CA GLN A 123 15.71 -12.70 8.05
C GLN A 123 15.83 -11.22 7.71
N LEU A 124 16.58 -10.87 6.66
CA LEU A 124 16.71 -9.46 6.23
C LEU A 124 15.36 -8.84 5.93
N LEU A 125 14.48 -9.54 5.21
CA LEU A 125 13.15 -9.01 4.88
C LEU A 125 12.31 -8.70 6.12
N TYR A 126 12.37 -9.58 7.11
CA TYR A 126 11.53 -9.51 8.30
C TYR A 126 12.13 -8.62 9.38
N ASP A 127 13.36 -8.89 9.79
CA ASP A 127 13.98 -8.27 10.96
C ASP A 127 14.41 -6.82 10.70
N MET A 128 14.60 -6.44 9.43
CA MET A 128 14.86 -5.05 9.01
C MET A 128 13.60 -4.30 8.56
N TRP A 129 12.40 -4.86 8.73
CA TRP A 129 11.13 -4.20 8.35
C TRP A 129 11.04 -3.80 6.86
N LEU A 130 11.79 -4.50 5.98
CA LEU A 130 11.73 -4.28 4.53
C LEU A 130 10.34 -4.61 3.98
N LEU A 131 9.69 -5.60 4.59
CA LEU A 131 8.29 -5.96 4.36
C LEU A 131 7.60 -6.20 5.70
N ASP A 132 6.31 -5.88 5.74
CA ASP A 132 5.40 -6.20 6.84
C ASP A 132 4.01 -6.42 6.26
N VAL A 133 3.08 -6.92 7.07
CA VAL A 133 1.72 -7.22 6.61
C VAL A 133 1.02 -6.00 5.96
N PRO A 134 1.07 -4.77 6.54
CA PRO A 134 0.56 -3.57 5.89
C PRO A 134 1.15 -3.31 4.50
N LYS A 135 2.48 -3.37 4.32
CA LYS A 135 3.15 -3.20 3.02
C LYS A 135 2.70 -4.27 2.02
N LEU A 136 2.48 -5.52 2.46
CA LEU A 136 1.98 -6.58 1.59
C LEU A 136 0.54 -6.33 1.14
N MET A 137 -0.31 -5.76 2.01
CA MET A 137 -1.65 -5.31 1.65
C MET A 137 -1.60 -4.14 0.66
N ASP A 138 -0.71 -3.17 0.88
CA ASP A 138 -0.50 -2.04 -0.05
C ASP A 138 -0.04 -2.51 -1.43
N VAL A 139 0.87 -3.49 -1.49
CA VAL A 139 1.28 -4.10 -2.77
C VAL A 139 0.09 -4.78 -3.46
N ALA A 140 -0.74 -5.51 -2.71
CA ALA A 140 -1.89 -6.17 -3.30
C ALA A 140 -2.91 -5.19 -3.88
N VAL A 141 -3.21 -4.10 -3.18
CA VAL A 141 -4.19 -3.12 -3.63
C VAL A 141 -3.66 -2.21 -4.75
N LEU A 142 -2.37 -1.85 -4.73
CA LEU A 142 -1.75 -1.02 -5.76
C LEU A 142 -1.55 -1.77 -7.08
N TYR A 143 -1.12 -3.04 -7.02
CA TYR A 143 -0.69 -3.79 -8.20
C TYR A 143 -1.65 -4.91 -8.60
N GLY A 144 -2.49 -5.41 -7.69
CA GLY A 144 -3.34 -6.58 -7.93
C GLY A 144 -4.39 -6.39 -9.03
N THR A 145 -4.90 -5.17 -9.23
CA THR A 145 -5.91 -4.88 -10.26
C THR A 145 -5.35 -5.01 -11.68
N HIS A 146 -4.15 -4.48 -11.92
CA HIS A 146 -3.56 -4.39 -13.27
C HIS A 146 -2.45 -5.43 -13.52
N ASN A 147 -1.88 -6.03 -12.48
CA ASN A 147 -0.75 -6.97 -12.56
C ASN A 147 -0.97 -8.21 -11.69
N ARG A 148 -2.20 -8.72 -11.66
CA ARG A 148 -2.67 -9.75 -10.73
C ARG A 148 -1.77 -10.99 -10.65
N GLN A 149 -1.32 -11.50 -11.78
CA GLN A 149 -0.51 -12.73 -11.82
C GLN A 149 0.85 -12.52 -11.16
N LEU A 150 1.54 -11.42 -11.46
CA LEU A 150 2.86 -11.16 -10.89
C LEU A 150 2.75 -10.76 -9.42
N THR A 151 1.69 -10.04 -9.02
CA THR A 151 1.39 -9.75 -7.60
C THR A 151 1.14 -11.04 -6.81
N ARG A 152 0.41 -12.01 -7.38
CA ARG A 152 0.24 -13.36 -6.80
C ARG A 152 1.57 -14.09 -6.62
N THR A 153 2.45 -14.02 -7.62
CA THR A 153 3.79 -14.59 -7.54
C THR A 153 4.60 -13.95 -6.42
N PHE A 154 4.61 -12.61 -6.35
CA PHE A 154 5.29 -11.86 -5.29
C PHE A 154 4.82 -12.28 -3.90
N LEU A 155 3.50 -12.24 -3.64
CA LEU A 155 2.96 -12.60 -2.33
C LEU A 155 3.25 -14.08 -1.98
N SER A 156 3.08 -14.99 -2.94
CA SER A 156 3.41 -16.40 -2.73
C SER A 156 4.88 -16.62 -2.38
N GLN A 157 5.79 -15.87 -3.02
CA GLN A 157 7.22 -15.91 -2.70
C GLN A 157 7.50 -15.36 -1.31
N VAL A 158 6.91 -14.22 -0.92
CA VAL A 158 7.05 -13.65 0.43
C VAL A 158 6.66 -14.67 1.49
N PHE A 159 5.44 -15.22 1.40
CA PHE A 159 4.93 -16.14 2.43
C PHE A 159 5.65 -17.50 2.42
N SER A 160 6.15 -17.96 1.27
CA SER A 160 7.00 -19.16 1.20
C SER A 160 8.39 -18.92 1.80
N LEU A 161 8.96 -17.74 1.57
CA LEU A 161 10.28 -17.36 2.05
C LEU A 161 10.29 -17.11 3.55
N GLN A 162 9.24 -16.45 4.07
CA GLN A 162 9.11 -16.09 5.47
C GLN A 162 7.68 -16.37 5.97
N PRO A 163 7.44 -17.56 6.55
CA PRO A 163 6.11 -17.95 7.04
C PRO A 163 5.60 -17.10 8.21
N ARG A 164 6.48 -16.41 8.95
CA ARG A 164 6.10 -15.57 10.12
C ARG A 164 5.09 -14.49 9.75
N TYR A 165 5.10 -13.98 8.52
CA TYR A 165 4.11 -12.99 8.08
C TYR A 165 2.67 -13.53 8.13
N LEU A 166 2.45 -14.85 8.00
CA LEU A 166 1.12 -15.44 8.12
C LEU A 166 0.66 -15.47 9.58
N SER A 167 1.58 -15.71 10.51
CA SER A 167 1.34 -15.60 11.94
C SER A 167 1.03 -14.16 12.33
N ASP A 168 1.80 -13.20 11.84
CA ASP A 168 1.56 -11.76 12.09
C ASP A 168 0.18 -11.34 11.56
N LEU A 169 -0.20 -11.80 10.37
CA LEU A 169 -1.51 -11.55 9.79
C LEU A 169 -2.64 -12.08 10.67
N ALA A 170 -2.50 -13.29 11.21
CA ALA A 170 -3.45 -13.86 12.15
C ALA A 170 -3.51 -13.04 13.46
N SER A 171 -2.36 -12.65 14.00
CA SER A 171 -2.29 -11.80 15.20
C SER A 171 -2.91 -10.41 15.00
N LEU A 172 -2.95 -9.90 13.77
CA LEU A 172 -3.58 -8.62 13.43
C LEU A 172 -5.09 -8.70 13.24
N ALA A 173 -5.67 -9.89 13.03
CA ALA A 173 -7.08 -10.04 12.70
C ALA A 173 -8.05 -9.46 13.77
N PRO A 174 -7.82 -9.60 15.09
CA PRO A 174 -8.66 -8.97 16.12
C PRO A 174 -8.65 -7.44 16.03
N LEU A 175 -7.47 -6.85 15.82
CA LEU A 175 -7.30 -5.41 15.67
C LEU A 175 -7.99 -4.90 14.41
N LEU A 176 -7.86 -5.64 13.29
CA LEU A 176 -8.55 -5.31 12.04
C LEU A 176 -10.08 -5.37 12.22
N ALA A 177 -10.60 -6.38 12.90
CA ALA A 177 -12.03 -6.47 13.20
C ALA A 177 -12.51 -5.28 14.07
N GLY A 178 -11.76 -4.93 15.12
CA GLY A 178 -12.06 -3.77 15.97
C GLY A 178 -12.07 -2.45 15.19
N ASN A 179 -11.05 -2.21 14.36
CA ASN A 179 -10.96 -1.02 13.52
C ASN A 179 -12.11 -0.94 12.51
N LEU A 180 -12.47 -2.05 11.85
CA LEU A 180 -13.61 -2.11 10.95
C LEU A 180 -14.93 -1.83 11.67
N ALA A 181 -15.11 -2.36 12.88
CA ALA A 181 -16.30 -2.14 13.68
C ALA A 181 -16.42 -0.67 14.12
N GLU A 182 -15.33 -0.04 14.55
CA GLU A 182 -15.29 1.38 14.91
C GLU A 182 -15.66 2.27 13.72
N VAL A 183 -15.07 2.01 12.55
CA VAL A 183 -15.37 2.74 11.32
C VAL A 183 -16.82 2.56 10.92
N ALA A 184 -17.34 1.34 10.97
CA ALA A 184 -18.74 1.07 10.66
C ALA A 184 -19.69 1.84 11.59
N ALA A 185 -19.38 1.89 12.90
CA ALA A 185 -20.14 2.67 13.87
C ALA A 185 -20.08 4.18 13.57
N ARG A 186 -18.90 4.70 13.21
CA ARG A 186 -18.73 6.10 12.77
C ARG A 186 -19.54 6.42 11.52
N CYS A 187 -19.53 5.53 10.52
CA CYS A 187 -20.36 5.67 9.32
C CYS A 187 -21.85 5.72 9.66
N GLY A 188 -22.33 4.80 10.48
CA GLY A 188 -23.75 4.76 10.89
C GLY A 188 -24.15 6.03 11.66
N ALA A 189 -23.31 6.50 12.58
CA ALA A 189 -23.55 7.72 13.34
C ALA A 189 -23.53 8.98 12.45
N ALA A 190 -22.67 9.03 11.43
CA ALA A 190 -22.63 10.13 10.46
C ALA A 190 -23.86 10.10 9.55
N ALA A 191 -24.28 8.92 9.10
CA ALA A 191 -25.46 8.73 8.26
C ALA A 191 -26.74 9.18 8.97
N GLU A 192 -26.92 8.76 10.23
CA GLU A 192 -28.06 9.18 11.05
C GLU A 192 -28.12 10.70 11.25
N ARG A 193 -26.97 11.35 11.46
CA ARG A 193 -26.91 12.81 11.59
C ARG A 193 -27.25 13.53 10.29
N ALA A 194 -26.75 13.02 9.15
CA ALA A 194 -27.09 13.55 7.84
C ALA A 194 -28.60 13.39 7.54
N LEU A 195 -29.16 12.21 7.81
CA LEU A 195 -30.59 11.93 7.63
C LEU A 195 -31.48 12.83 8.48
N ARG A 196 -31.14 13.02 9.78
CA ARG A 196 -31.90 13.91 10.68
C ARG A 196 -31.85 15.37 10.25
N ALA A 197 -30.74 15.82 9.69
CA ALA A 197 -30.62 17.17 9.16
C ALA A 197 -31.39 17.36 7.84
N GLY A 198 -31.65 16.27 7.10
CA GLY A 198 -32.40 16.29 5.85
C GLY A 198 -31.78 17.22 4.81
N ALA A 199 -32.61 17.98 4.09
CA ALA A 199 -32.14 18.98 3.14
C ALA A 199 -31.31 20.12 3.78
N ALA A 200 -31.34 20.25 5.11
CA ALA A 200 -30.54 21.21 5.88
C ALA A 200 -29.21 20.62 6.40
N ALA A 201 -28.83 19.41 5.99
CA ALA A 201 -27.50 18.87 6.25
C ALA A 201 -26.45 19.87 5.76
N ALA A 202 -25.63 20.39 6.67
CA ALA A 202 -24.56 21.29 6.28
C ALA A 202 -23.47 20.49 5.57
N GLY A 203 -22.63 21.22 4.80
CA GLY A 203 -21.52 20.60 4.08
C GLY A 203 -20.58 19.79 4.98
N GLU A 204 -20.51 20.13 6.27
CA GLU A 204 -19.71 19.42 7.26
C GLU A 204 -20.22 18.00 7.55
N GLN A 205 -21.53 17.80 7.77
CA GLN A 205 -22.09 16.45 8.03
C GLN A 205 -21.95 15.54 6.80
N VAL A 206 -22.18 16.10 5.60
CA VAL A 206 -22.01 15.36 4.34
C VAL A 206 -20.54 14.99 4.13
N LYS A 207 -19.62 15.90 4.45
CA LYS A 207 -18.18 15.63 4.37
C LYS A 207 -17.76 14.54 5.36
N GLU A 208 -18.23 14.60 6.61
CA GLU A 208 -17.90 13.59 7.61
C GLU A 208 -18.40 12.19 7.22
N LEU A 209 -19.63 12.11 6.68
CA LEU A 209 -20.16 10.85 6.16
C LEU A 209 -19.31 10.33 5.00
N ARG A 210 -18.95 11.20 4.05
CA ARG A 210 -18.08 10.86 2.92
C ARG A 210 -16.73 10.33 3.40
N ASP A 211 -16.06 11.06 4.30
CA ASP A 211 -14.74 10.67 4.81
C ASP A 211 -14.79 9.30 5.52
N ALA A 212 -15.87 9.02 6.28
CA ALA A 212 -16.07 7.74 6.94
C ALA A 212 -16.31 6.59 5.94
N VAL A 213 -17.16 6.82 4.93
CA VAL A 213 -17.45 5.84 3.86
C VAL A 213 -16.22 5.57 3.01
N ASP A 214 -15.45 6.60 2.67
CA ASP A 214 -14.21 6.48 1.91
C ASP A 214 -13.17 5.66 2.67
N TYR A 215 -13.04 5.86 4.00
CA TYR A 215 -12.18 5.03 4.83
C TYR A 215 -12.63 3.57 4.89
N LEU A 216 -13.93 3.31 5.09
CA LEU A 216 -14.47 1.95 5.09
C LEU A 216 -14.24 1.25 3.74
N ARG A 217 -14.44 1.98 2.65
CA ARG A 217 -14.17 1.50 1.30
C ARG A 217 -12.70 1.18 1.09
N ASP A 218 -11.79 2.07 1.51
CA ASP A 218 -10.35 1.83 1.40
C ASP A 218 -9.93 0.55 2.15
N ALA A 219 -10.41 0.38 3.38
CA ALA A 219 -10.12 -0.81 4.18
C ALA A 219 -10.66 -2.10 3.54
N THR A 220 -11.93 -2.09 3.08
CA THR A 220 -12.57 -3.27 2.49
C THR A 220 -11.98 -3.64 1.13
N VAL A 221 -11.67 -2.66 0.27
CA VAL A 221 -11.02 -2.90 -1.02
C VAL A 221 -9.59 -3.40 -0.83
N THR A 222 -8.85 -2.85 0.14
CA THR A 222 -7.49 -3.33 0.46
C THR A 222 -7.50 -4.80 0.91
N LEU A 223 -8.39 -5.17 1.83
CA LEU A 223 -8.56 -6.55 2.29
C LEU A 223 -8.99 -7.48 1.15
N ALA A 224 -9.95 -7.05 0.33
CA ALA A 224 -10.42 -7.83 -0.82
C ALA A 224 -9.29 -8.06 -1.85
N ALA A 225 -8.53 -7.01 -2.18
CA ALA A 225 -7.39 -7.10 -3.08
C ALA A 225 -6.34 -8.07 -2.56
N PHE A 226 -5.99 -7.97 -1.27
CA PHE A 226 -5.04 -8.85 -0.60
C PHE A 226 -5.46 -10.33 -0.63
N VAL A 227 -6.67 -10.64 -0.20
CA VAL A 227 -7.21 -12.02 -0.24
C VAL A 227 -7.31 -12.53 -1.68
N SER A 228 -7.67 -11.68 -2.64
CA SER A 228 -7.79 -12.07 -4.05
C SER A 228 -6.44 -12.39 -4.72
N CYS A 229 -5.35 -11.81 -4.19
CA CYS A 229 -3.97 -12.02 -4.63
C CYS A 229 -3.24 -13.10 -3.82
N TYR A 230 -3.68 -13.40 -2.60
CA TYR A 230 -3.14 -14.49 -1.80
C TYR A 230 -4.24 -15.15 -0.97
N SER A 231 -4.96 -16.10 -1.56
CA SER A 231 -6.12 -16.76 -0.93
C SER A 231 -5.86 -17.37 0.46
N PRO A 232 -4.68 -17.92 0.79
CA PRO A 232 -4.41 -18.42 2.14
C PRO A 232 -4.50 -17.34 3.23
N ALA A 233 -4.36 -16.05 2.89
CA ALA A 233 -4.61 -14.96 3.83
C ALA A 233 -6.03 -14.96 4.39
N ALA A 234 -7.03 -15.42 3.62
CA ALA A 234 -8.40 -15.52 4.11
C ALA A 234 -8.48 -16.44 5.32
N ALA A 235 -7.84 -17.60 5.28
CA ALA A 235 -7.81 -18.51 6.42
C ALA A 235 -7.16 -17.83 7.64
N ALA A 236 -5.99 -17.21 7.46
CA ALA A 236 -5.31 -16.53 8.56
C ALA A 236 -6.12 -15.38 9.19
N LEU A 237 -6.90 -14.65 8.38
CA LEU A 237 -7.78 -13.56 8.86
C LEU A 237 -9.05 -14.08 9.56
N LEU A 238 -9.48 -15.31 9.27
CA LEU A 238 -10.74 -15.88 9.78
C LEU A 238 -10.55 -16.82 10.96
N GLN A 239 -9.37 -17.41 11.14
CA GLN A 239 -9.10 -18.32 12.26
C GLN A 239 -9.17 -17.63 13.64
N PRO A 240 -8.61 -16.42 13.84
CA PRO A 240 -8.63 -15.73 15.13
C PRO A 240 -10.04 -15.29 15.54
N ASP A 241 -10.30 -15.26 16.84
CA ASP A 241 -11.54 -14.76 17.46
C ASP A 241 -12.82 -15.28 16.82
N HIS A 242 -12.84 -16.56 16.43
CA HIS A 242 -14.00 -17.23 15.84
C HIS A 242 -14.54 -16.52 14.58
N GLY A 243 -13.66 -15.92 13.78
CA GLY A 243 -14.06 -15.24 12.54
C GLY A 243 -14.57 -13.81 12.75
N ALA A 244 -14.11 -13.11 13.80
CA ALA A 244 -14.53 -11.74 14.12
C ALA A 244 -14.47 -10.77 12.93
N VAL A 245 -13.47 -10.89 12.05
CA VAL A 245 -13.37 -10.08 10.82
C VAL A 245 -14.58 -10.31 9.90
N LEU A 246 -14.96 -11.57 9.66
CA LEU A 246 -16.12 -11.91 8.83
C LEU A 246 -17.43 -11.46 9.48
N CYS A 247 -17.60 -11.70 10.78
CA CYS A 247 -18.78 -11.24 11.51
C CYS A 247 -18.92 -9.72 11.41
N THR A 248 -17.83 -8.97 11.53
CA THR A 248 -17.83 -7.51 11.40
C THR A 248 -18.22 -7.08 9.99
N LEU A 249 -17.67 -7.71 8.95
CA LEU A 249 -18.03 -7.43 7.56
C LEU A 249 -19.50 -7.77 7.27
N ALA A 250 -20.04 -8.85 7.85
CA ALA A 250 -21.46 -9.20 7.74
C ALA A 250 -22.35 -8.12 8.39
N VAL A 251 -21.98 -7.62 9.56
CA VAL A 251 -22.69 -6.51 10.22
C VAL A 251 -22.67 -5.23 9.36
N VAL A 252 -21.52 -4.91 8.76
CA VAL A 252 -21.40 -3.79 7.81
C VAL A 252 -22.36 -3.97 6.64
N HIS A 253 -22.36 -5.16 6.03
CA HIS A 253 -23.22 -5.46 4.89
C HIS A 253 -24.71 -5.37 5.24
N ASP A 254 -25.14 -6.02 6.33
CA ASP A 254 -26.56 -6.20 6.65
C ASP A 254 -27.19 -4.99 7.35
N ARG A 255 -26.38 -4.15 8.02
CA ARG A 255 -26.90 -3.00 8.78
C ARG A 255 -26.50 -1.67 8.17
N LEU A 256 -25.22 -1.48 7.86
CA LEU A 256 -24.73 -0.17 7.43
C LEU A 256 -25.12 0.13 5.98
N LEU A 257 -24.97 -0.83 5.05
CA LEU A 257 -25.32 -0.57 3.65
C LEU A 257 -26.80 -0.19 3.45
N PRO A 258 -27.79 -0.88 4.08
CA PRO A 258 -29.19 -0.47 4.00
C PRO A 258 -29.48 0.90 4.64
N GLN A 259 -28.69 1.33 5.63
CA GLN A 259 -28.82 2.67 6.22
C GLN A 259 -28.31 3.74 5.26
N LEU A 260 -27.17 3.49 4.59
CA LEU A 260 -26.59 4.41 3.61
C LEU A 260 -27.42 4.55 2.33
N SER A 261 -28.30 3.58 2.03
CA SER A 261 -29.18 3.62 0.87
C SER A 261 -30.50 4.38 1.08
N ARG A 262 -30.76 4.88 2.29
CA ARG A 262 -31.96 5.68 2.61
C ARG A 262 -31.76 7.14 2.25
#